data_AF-E3FSI0-F1
#
_entry.id   AF-E3FSI0-F1
#
_cell.length_a   1.000
_cell.length_b   1.000
_cell.length_c   1.000
_cell.angle_alpha   90.00
_cell.angle_beta   90.00
_cell.angle_gamma   90.00
#
_symmetry.space_group_name_H-M   'P 1'
#
loop_
_entity.id
_entity.type
_entity.pdbx_description
1 polymer ?
#
loop_
_entity_poly.entity_id
_entity_poly.type
_entity_poly.pdbx_seq_one_letter_code
_entity_poly.pdbx_strand_id
1 'polypeptide(L)'
;MAKPEKIAQEELKQPDAFQRVGAEAEDWLVQRQRLVLIAVGVLLVGGLGVALFSYSSSKGETRAAQALGAALEVLDRPVSPPVEGEPPPPAVPGEPAPFKTAKEQDEALVKALTAFRAEHKGTHSATAAALPLGKAEYRLGNNEGAIAAFGEFLKGAAQNDPLRASAFEGQGYAYEAQQKYDQALAAFDEMTKVNSGGFLVGMGQYHRARILILQGKKDEAAALLAKIPTEHASSSAARLSTERLALLAAEGIKVPTPAPPADAVQDAG
;
A
#
# COMPACT_ATOMS: atom_id res chain seq x y z
N MET A 1 23.69 2.07 -77.06
CA MET A 1 22.25 1.74 -77.08
C MET A 1 22.09 0.36 -76.44
N ALA A 2 21.68 0.29 -75.17
CA ALA A 2 21.42 -0.98 -74.49
C ALA A 2 19.96 -1.41 -74.77
N LYS A 3 19.77 -2.66 -75.22
CA LYS A 3 18.45 -3.25 -75.46
C LYS A 3 17.70 -3.42 -74.12
N PRO A 4 16.38 -3.18 -74.06
CA PRO A 4 15.60 -3.47 -72.87
C PRO A 4 15.45 -4.99 -72.73
N GLU A 5 15.80 -5.54 -71.56
CA GLU A 5 15.42 -6.89 -71.16
C GLU A 5 13.90 -6.97 -71.12
N LYS A 6 13.33 -7.77 -72.03
CA LYS A 6 11.93 -8.17 -71.95
C LYS A 6 11.83 -9.18 -70.82
N ILE A 7 11.34 -8.74 -69.65
CA ILE A 7 10.80 -9.65 -68.64
C ILE A 7 9.77 -10.54 -69.36
N ALA A 8 10.01 -11.85 -69.34
CA ALA A 8 9.19 -12.80 -70.07
C ALA A 8 7.75 -12.71 -69.58
N GLN A 9 6.78 -12.54 -70.49
CA GLN A 9 5.34 -12.54 -70.17
C GLN A 9 4.87 -13.82 -69.44
N GLU A 10 5.70 -14.86 -69.34
CA GLU A 10 5.46 -16.05 -68.52
C GLU A 10 5.68 -15.83 -67.02
N GLU A 11 6.60 -14.95 -66.59
CA GLU A 11 6.82 -14.67 -65.16
C GLU A 11 5.69 -13.83 -64.54
N LEU A 12 4.97 -13.06 -65.37
CA LEU A 12 3.75 -12.34 -64.98
C LEU A 12 2.51 -13.23 -64.84
N LYS A 13 2.60 -14.52 -65.24
CA LYS A 13 1.49 -15.48 -65.16
C LYS A 13 1.61 -16.47 -63.99
N GLN A 14 2.73 -16.47 -63.28
CA GLN A 14 2.86 -17.30 -62.08
C GLN A 14 2.24 -16.58 -60.89
N PRO A 15 1.49 -17.27 -60.01
CA PRO A 15 0.94 -16.65 -58.83
C PRO A 15 2.09 -16.10 -57.99
N ASP A 16 2.01 -14.80 -57.69
CA ASP A 16 2.99 -14.10 -56.87
C ASP A 16 3.02 -14.71 -55.44
N ALA A 17 4.03 -14.33 -54.65
CA ALA A 17 4.21 -14.89 -53.31
C ALA A 17 3.00 -14.68 -52.39
N PHE A 18 2.24 -13.58 -52.57
CA PHE A 18 1.05 -13.29 -51.80
C PHE A 18 -0.13 -14.20 -52.21
N GLN A 19 -0.30 -14.44 -53.51
CA GLN A 19 -1.31 -15.35 -54.04
C GLN A 19 -1.05 -16.81 -53.63
N ARG A 20 0.22 -17.25 -53.61
CA ARG A 20 0.58 -18.60 -53.13
C ARG A 20 0.33 -18.77 -51.64
N VAL A 21 0.81 -17.83 -50.83
CA VAL A 21 0.58 -17.85 -49.38
C VAL A 21 -0.90 -17.74 -49.04
N GLY A 22 -1.66 -16.95 -49.82
CA GLY A 22 -3.10 -16.83 -49.71
C GLY A 22 -3.84 -18.13 -50.03
N ALA A 23 -3.50 -18.78 -51.15
CA ALA A 23 -4.08 -20.06 -51.54
C ALA A 23 -3.74 -21.19 -50.54
N GLU A 24 -2.50 -21.25 -50.06
CA GLU A 24 -2.08 -22.20 -49.02
C GLU A 24 -2.81 -21.96 -47.70
N ALA A 25 -3.04 -20.70 -47.33
CA ALA A 25 -3.82 -20.34 -46.15
C ALA A 25 -5.31 -20.68 -46.31
N GLU A 26 -5.88 -20.50 -47.50
CA GLU A 26 -7.27 -20.86 -47.81
C GLU A 26 -7.48 -22.38 -47.73
N ASP A 27 -6.61 -23.16 -48.37
CA ASP A 27 -6.66 -24.63 -48.30
C ASP A 27 -6.49 -25.13 -46.87
N TRP A 28 -5.56 -24.54 -46.10
CA TRP A 28 -5.37 -24.86 -44.69
C TRP A 28 -6.60 -24.52 -43.83
N LEU A 29 -7.22 -23.36 -44.07
CA LEU A 29 -8.44 -22.91 -43.40
C LEU A 29 -9.61 -23.85 -43.70
N VAL A 30 -9.81 -24.23 -44.96
CA VAL A 30 -10.87 -25.16 -45.38
C VAL A 30 -10.64 -26.54 -44.77
N GLN A 31 -9.40 -27.06 -44.83
CA GLN A 31 -9.06 -28.36 -44.28
C GLN A 31 -9.23 -28.42 -42.75
N ARG A 32 -8.97 -27.31 -42.05
CA ARG A 32 -9.04 -27.20 -40.58
C ARG A 32 -10.23 -26.39 -40.08
N GLN A 33 -11.22 -26.11 -40.92
CA GLN A 33 -12.35 -25.21 -40.63
C GLN A 33 -13.05 -25.54 -39.30
N ARG A 34 -13.25 -26.83 -38.99
CA ARG A 34 -13.88 -27.25 -37.74
C ARG A 34 -13.04 -26.89 -36.51
N LEU A 35 -11.72 -27.08 -36.59
CA LEU A 35 -10.80 -26.72 -35.50
C LEU A 35 -10.70 -25.21 -35.34
N VAL A 36 -10.67 -24.46 -36.45
CA VAL A 36 -10.66 -22.99 -36.43
C VAL A 36 -11.96 -22.44 -35.82
N LEU A 37 -13.12 -22.97 -36.20
CA LEU A 37 -14.41 -22.58 -35.63
C LEU A 37 -14.50 -22.89 -34.13
N ILE A 38 -13.98 -24.04 -33.69
CA ILE A 38 -13.89 -24.39 -32.26
C ILE A 38 -12.97 -23.40 -31.54
N ALA A 39 -11.79 -23.10 -32.09
CA ALA A 39 -10.83 -22.18 -31.49
C ALA A 39 -11.42 -20.75 -31.38
N VAL A 40 -12.05 -20.25 -32.44
CA VAL A 40 -12.76 -18.95 -32.41
C VAL A 40 -13.91 -18.98 -31.41
N GLY A 41 -14.69 -20.06 -31.34
CA GLY A 41 -15.75 -20.23 -30.35
C GLY A 41 -15.24 -20.18 -28.91
N VAL A 42 -14.13 -20.87 -28.62
CA VAL A 42 -13.47 -20.85 -27.31
C VAL A 42 -12.97 -19.45 -26.97
N LEU A 43 -12.37 -18.74 -27.92
CA LEU A 43 -11.91 -17.35 -27.74
C LEU A 43 -13.07 -16.39 -27.48
N LEU A 44 -14.19 -16.52 -28.20
CA LEU A 44 -15.37 -15.68 -28.01
C LEU A 44 -16.05 -15.95 -26.66
N VAL A 45 -16.22 -17.21 -26.27
CA VAL A 45 -16.80 -17.57 -24.97
C VAL A 45 -15.88 -17.14 -23.83
N GLY A 46 -14.56 -17.35 -23.98
CA GLY A 46 -13.57 -16.88 -23.00
C GLY A 46 -13.58 -15.36 -22.88
N GLY A 47 -13.59 -14.64 -24.00
CA GLY A 47 -13.65 -13.18 -24.02
C GLY A 47 -14.94 -12.62 -23.40
N LEU A 48 -16.10 -13.22 -23.71
CA LEU A 48 -17.38 -12.84 -23.10
C LEU A 48 -17.38 -13.14 -21.59
N GLY A 49 -16.81 -14.27 -21.17
CA GLY A 49 -16.65 -14.62 -19.76
C GLY A 49 -15.80 -13.58 -19.00
N VAL A 50 -14.66 -13.18 -19.58
CA VAL A 50 -13.80 -12.12 -19.01
C VAL A 50 -14.53 -10.77 -18.97
N ALA A 51 -15.28 -10.42 -20.00
CA ALA A 51 -16.04 -9.17 -20.06
C ALA A 51 -17.18 -9.12 -19.03
N LEU A 52 -17.92 -10.22 -18.85
CA LEU A 52 -18.97 -10.31 -17.82
C LEU A 52 -18.37 -10.28 -16.41
N PHE A 53 -17.26 -10.98 -16.19
CA PHE A 53 -16.55 -10.97 -14.92
C PHE A 53 -16.03 -9.57 -14.59
N SER A 54 -15.37 -8.89 -15.52
CA SER A 54 -14.83 -7.55 -15.31
C SER A 54 -15.93 -6.51 -15.07
N TYR A 55 -17.05 -6.60 -15.81
CA TYR A 55 -18.21 -5.74 -15.60
C TYR A 55 -18.87 -5.95 -14.22
N SER A 56 -19.06 -7.21 -13.82
CA SER A 56 -19.62 -7.55 -12.52
C SER A 56 -18.70 -7.12 -11.37
N SER A 57 -17.39 -7.39 -11.50
CA SER A 57 -16.38 -7.00 -10.52
C SER A 57 -16.29 -5.49 -10.36
N SER A 58 -16.35 -4.72 -11.46
CA SER A 58 -16.31 -3.26 -11.43
C SER A 58 -17.53 -2.67 -10.72
N LYS A 59 -18.74 -3.18 -11.01
CA LYS A 59 -19.95 -2.76 -10.28
C LYS A 59 -19.89 -3.12 -8.79
N GLY A 60 -19.33 -4.28 -8.47
CA GLY A 60 -19.08 -4.70 -7.09
C GLY A 60 -18.15 -3.71 -6.37
N GLU A 61 -17.06 -3.33 -7.02
CA GLU A 61 -16.09 -2.37 -6.47
C GLU A 61 -16.71 -0.98 -6.25
N THR A 62 -17.46 -0.45 -7.20
CA THR A 62 -18.10 0.87 -7.04
C THR A 62 -19.06 0.90 -5.84
N ARG A 63 -19.85 -0.18 -5.66
CA ARG A 63 -20.74 -0.30 -4.49
C ARG A 63 -19.94 -0.43 -3.19
N ALA A 64 -18.86 -1.21 -3.20
CA ALA A 64 -17.98 -1.36 -2.05
C ALA A 64 -17.31 -0.04 -1.68
N ALA A 65 -16.89 0.77 -2.65
CA ALA A 65 -16.29 2.08 -2.40
C ALA A 65 -17.30 3.04 -1.74
N GLN A 66 -18.55 3.06 -2.21
CA GLN A 66 -19.62 3.85 -1.58
C GLN A 66 -19.93 3.37 -0.15
N ALA A 67 -20.05 2.07 0.04
CA ALA A 67 -20.30 1.48 1.36
C ALA A 67 -19.11 1.68 2.32
N LEU A 68 -17.88 1.70 1.81
CA LEU A 68 -16.69 2.05 2.60
C LEU A 68 -16.77 3.51 3.07
N GLY A 69 -17.15 4.43 2.18
CA GLY A 69 -17.39 5.83 2.53
C GLY A 69 -18.36 5.96 3.70
N ALA A 70 -19.52 5.31 3.60
CA ALA A 70 -20.51 5.28 4.68
C ALA A 70 -19.98 4.64 5.98
N ALA A 71 -19.19 3.56 5.88
CA ALA A 71 -18.59 2.93 7.05
C ALA A 71 -17.55 3.84 7.75
N LEU A 72 -16.90 4.73 7.00
CA LEU A 72 -15.91 5.67 7.51
C LEU A 72 -16.51 6.96 8.08
N GLU A 73 -17.80 7.25 7.88
CA GLU A 73 -18.50 8.41 8.51
C GLU A 73 -18.41 8.39 10.04
N VAL A 74 -18.12 7.23 10.65
CA VAL A 74 -17.78 7.10 12.07
C VAL A 74 -16.64 8.05 12.49
N LEU A 75 -15.68 8.29 11.60
CA LEU A 75 -14.55 9.19 11.86
C LEU A 75 -14.94 10.68 11.85
N ASP A 76 -15.97 11.03 11.10
CA ASP A 76 -16.46 12.42 11.00
C ASP A 76 -17.32 12.81 12.20
N ARG A 77 -17.89 11.83 12.90
CA ARG A 77 -18.69 12.08 14.10
C ARG A 77 -17.79 12.58 15.25
N PRO A 78 -18.08 13.75 15.84
CA PRO A 78 -17.21 14.36 16.84
C PRO A 78 -17.11 13.54 18.12
N VAL A 79 -15.98 13.68 18.82
CA VAL A 79 -15.79 13.20 20.20
C VAL A 79 -15.97 14.39 21.14
N SER A 80 -16.97 14.33 22.00
CA SER A 80 -17.32 15.38 22.97
C SER A 80 -17.47 14.76 24.36
N PRO A 81 -16.40 14.77 25.18
CA PRO A 81 -16.45 14.25 26.55
C PRO A 81 -17.49 15.00 27.39
N PRO A 82 -18.28 14.30 28.22
CA PRO A 82 -19.20 14.97 29.15
C PRO A 82 -18.43 15.88 30.11
N VAL A 83 -18.90 17.13 30.27
CA VAL A 83 -18.40 18.07 31.28
C VAL A 83 -19.33 18.02 32.49
N GLU A 84 -18.78 17.80 33.68
CA GLU A 84 -19.57 17.70 34.90
C GLU A 84 -20.29 19.02 35.20
N GLY A 85 -21.59 18.95 35.44
CA GLY A 85 -22.43 20.13 35.69
C GLY A 85 -22.92 20.86 34.44
N GLU A 86 -22.46 20.48 33.23
CA GLU A 86 -22.97 21.03 31.98
C GLU A 86 -23.93 20.04 31.30
N PRO A 87 -25.06 20.52 30.74
CA PRO A 87 -25.92 19.68 29.92
C PRO A 87 -25.18 19.24 28.65
N PRO A 88 -25.49 18.03 28.10
CA PRO A 88 -24.87 17.58 26.87
C PRO A 88 -25.14 18.57 25.73
N PRO A 89 -24.24 18.65 24.72
CA PRO A 89 -24.46 19.50 23.55
C PRO A 89 -25.85 19.25 22.95
N PRO A 90 -26.57 20.30 22.55
CA PRO A 90 -27.89 20.15 21.95
C PRO A 90 -27.80 19.27 20.70
N ALA A 91 -28.69 18.28 20.60
CA ALA A 91 -28.73 17.38 19.45
C ALA A 91 -29.07 18.17 18.19
N VAL A 92 -28.26 18.02 17.14
CA VAL A 92 -28.58 18.53 15.80
C VAL A 92 -29.62 17.59 15.18
N PRO A 93 -30.79 18.08 14.76
CA PRO A 93 -31.82 17.22 14.17
C PRO A 93 -31.30 16.48 12.94
N GLY A 94 -31.40 15.15 12.95
CA GLY A 94 -30.95 14.29 11.85
C GLY A 94 -29.51 13.81 11.95
N GLU A 95 -28.72 14.28 12.92
CA GLU A 95 -27.35 13.82 13.14
C GLU A 95 -27.24 12.93 14.39
N PRO A 96 -26.42 11.87 14.35
CA PRO A 96 -26.17 11.06 15.54
C PRO A 96 -25.42 11.88 16.60
N ALA A 97 -25.72 11.61 17.87
CA ALA A 97 -25.02 12.26 18.97
C ALA A 97 -23.50 12.02 18.91
N PRO A 98 -22.67 13.00 19.35
CA PRO A 98 -21.22 12.83 19.45
C PRO A 98 -20.83 11.59 20.27
N PHE A 99 -19.65 11.02 19.97
CA PHE A 99 -19.01 10.02 20.82
C PHE A 99 -18.58 10.65 22.15
N LYS A 100 -18.69 9.91 23.26
CA LYS A 100 -18.24 10.42 24.56
C LYS A 100 -16.73 10.33 24.71
N THR A 101 -16.10 9.38 24.03
CA THR A 101 -14.66 9.13 24.12
C THR A 101 -14.10 8.66 22.77
N ALA A 102 -12.79 8.84 22.57
CA ALA A 102 -12.10 8.29 21.40
C ALA A 102 -12.19 6.75 21.35
N LYS A 103 -12.20 6.09 22.51
CA LYS A 103 -12.38 4.63 22.61
C LYS A 103 -13.73 4.19 22.01
N GLU A 104 -14.80 4.89 22.33
CA GLU A 104 -16.14 4.59 21.81
C GLU A 104 -16.21 4.77 20.29
N GLN A 105 -15.52 5.80 19.76
CA GLN A 105 -15.37 6.00 18.32
C GLN A 105 -14.62 4.85 17.65
N ASP A 106 -13.49 4.43 18.24
CA ASP A 106 -12.70 3.31 17.73
C ASP A 106 -13.46 1.99 17.76
N GLU A 107 -14.23 1.70 18.82
CA GLU A 107 -15.09 0.50 18.92
C GLU A 107 -16.16 0.51 17.82
N ALA A 108 -16.80 1.66 17.57
CA ALA A 108 -17.77 1.81 16.50
C ALA A 108 -17.13 1.64 15.10
N LEU A 109 -15.91 2.16 14.92
CA LEU A 109 -15.17 2.06 13.67
C LEU A 109 -14.75 0.62 13.38
N VAL A 110 -14.23 -0.10 14.39
CA VAL A 110 -13.91 -1.53 14.29
C VAL A 110 -15.15 -2.32 13.90
N LYS A 111 -16.29 -2.07 14.55
CA LYS A 111 -17.55 -2.75 14.22
C LYS A 111 -17.99 -2.49 12.78
N ALA A 112 -18.00 -1.22 12.35
CA ALA A 112 -18.41 -0.82 11.01
C ALA A 112 -17.50 -1.42 9.93
N LEU A 113 -16.19 -1.29 10.08
CA LEU A 113 -15.22 -1.81 9.11
C LEU A 113 -15.16 -3.33 9.09
N THR A 114 -15.34 -4.01 10.23
CA THR A 114 -15.40 -5.48 10.27
C THR A 114 -16.61 -5.99 9.50
N ALA A 115 -17.80 -5.41 9.72
CA ALA A 115 -19.00 -5.76 8.99
C ALA A 115 -18.86 -5.49 7.48
N PHE A 116 -18.40 -4.28 7.13
CA PHE A 116 -18.15 -3.89 5.74
C PHE A 116 -17.20 -4.88 5.03
N ARG A 117 -16.06 -5.21 5.64
CA ARG A 117 -15.08 -6.13 5.04
C ARG A 117 -15.62 -7.55 4.89
N ALA A 118 -16.50 -7.99 5.81
CA ALA A 118 -17.15 -9.28 5.70
C ALA A 118 -18.13 -9.37 4.53
N GLU A 119 -18.83 -8.27 4.21
CA GLU A 119 -19.80 -8.17 3.12
C GLU A 119 -19.14 -7.94 1.75
N HIS A 120 -18.02 -7.22 1.71
CA HIS A 120 -17.35 -6.80 0.48
C HIS A 120 -16.03 -7.54 0.20
N LYS A 121 -15.91 -8.80 0.65
CA LYS A 121 -14.69 -9.61 0.48
C LYS A 121 -14.21 -9.64 -0.97
N GLY A 122 -12.89 -9.53 -1.15
CA GLY A 122 -12.23 -9.57 -2.47
C GLY A 122 -12.23 -8.26 -3.24
N THR A 123 -12.91 -7.22 -2.73
CA THR A 123 -12.83 -5.87 -3.32
C THR A 123 -11.56 -5.14 -2.89
N HIS A 124 -11.11 -4.18 -3.70
CA HIS A 124 -10.01 -3.29 -3.34
C HIS A 124 -10.41 -2.43 -2.14
N SER A 125 -11.67 -1.98 -2.07
CA SER A 125 -12.23 -1.25 -0.93
C SER A 125 -12.14 -2.05 0.39
N ALA A 126 -12.43 -3.35 0.39
CA ALA A 126 -12.26 -4.20 1.59
C ALA A 126 -10.80 -4.39 1.99
N THR A 127 -9.87 -4.34 1.04
CA THR A 127 -8.42 -4.30 1.32
C THR A 127 -8.05 -2.97 1.95
N ALA A 128 -8.44 -1.85 1.33
CA ALA A 128 -8.16 -0.50 1.82
C ALA A 128 -8.70 -0.28 3.25
N ALA A 129 -9.90 -0.78 3.54
CA ALA A 129 -10.54 -0.74 4.87
C ALA A 129 -9.72 -1.43 5.98
N ALA A 130 -8.84 -2.37 5.64
CA ALA A 130 -8.04 -3.09 6.63
C ALA A 130 -7.01 -2.17 7.32
N LEU A 131 -6.53 -1.12 6.65
CA LEU A 131 -5.60 -0.16 7.23
C LEU A 131 -6.20 0.66 8.39
N PRO A 132 -7.32 1.40 8.21
CA PRO A 132 -7.96 2.12 9.31
C PRO A 132 -8.50 1.17 10.39
N LEU A 133 -8.95 -0.04 10.01
CA LEU A 133 -9.32 -1.08 10.98
C LEU A 133 -8.13 -1.44 11.89
N GLY A 134 -6.96 -1.74 11.32
CA GLY A 134 -5.77 -2.07 12.10
C GLY A 134 -5.33 -0.93 13.02
N LYS A 135 -5.46 0.32 12.57
CA LYS A 135 -5.17 1.51 13.41
C LYS A 135 -6.13 1.62 14.59
N ALA A 136 -7.42 1.37 14.37
CA ALA A 136 -8.43 1.41 15.44
C ALA A 136 -8.23 0.27 16.45
N GLU A 137 -8.01 -0.96 15.97
CA GLU A 137 -7.70 -2.12 16.80
C GLU A 137 -6.46 -1.88 17.67
N TYR A 138 -5.40 -1.28 17.10
CA TYR A 138 -4.20 -0.92 17.85
C TYR A 138 -4.50 0.12 18.95
N ARG A 139 -5.29 1.16 18.67
CA ARG A 139 -5.69 2.16 19.68
C ARG A 139 -6.54 1.56 20.81
N LEU A 140 -7.32 0.53 20.51
CA LEU A 140 -8.07 -0.25 21.51
C LEU A 140 -7.19 -1.23 22.30
N GLY A 141 -5.90 -1.35 21.96
CA GLY A 141 -4.97 -2.29 22.57
C GLY A 141 -5.13 -3.73 22.06
N ASN A 142 -6.00 -3.97 21.07
CA ASN A 142 -6.11 -5.27 20.41
C ASN A 142 -4.98 -5.46 19.39
N ASN A 143 -3.78 -5.70 19.90
CA ASN A 143 -2.58 -5.79 19.08
C ASN A 143 -2.62 -6.97 18.09
N GLU A 144 -3.28 -8.08 18.43
CA GLU A 144 -3.42 -9.22 17.53
C GLU A 144 -4.34 -8.90 16.34
N GLY A 145 -5.50 -8.29 16.61
CA GLY A 145 -6.40 -7.80 15.57
C GLY A 145 -5.74 -6.76 14.66
N ALA A 146 -4.96 -5.84 15.25
CA ALA A 146 -4.20 -4.85 14.52
C ALA A 146 -3.19 -5.48 13.55
N ILE A 147 -2.36 -6.41 14.03
CA ILE A 147 -1.38 -7.14 13.20
C ILE A 147 -2.07 -7.87 12.06
N ALA A 148 -3.18 -8.54 12.33
CA ALA A 148 -3.95 -9.25 11.29
C ALA A 148 -4.44 -8.28 10.22
N ALA A 149 -5.06 -7.16 10.60
CA ALA A 149 -5.61 -6.18 9.68
C ALA A 149 -4.52 -5.48 8.84
N PHE A 150 -3.40 -5.07 9.46
CA PHE A 150 -2.24 -4.53 8.72
C PHE A 150 -1.66 -5.55 7.75
N GLY A 151 -1.54 -6.81 8.16
CA GLY A 151 -1.07 -7.90 7.31
C GLY A 151 -1.99 -8.16 6.11
N GLU A 152 -3.31 -8.07 6.29
CA GLU A 152 -4.29 -8.17 5.21
C GLU A 152 -4.16 -7.01 4.22
N PHE A 153 -4.00 -5.77 4.70
CA PHE A 153 -3.73 -4.61 3.85
C PHE A 153 -2.45 -4.85 3.02
N LEU A 154 -1.34 -5.22 3.68
CA LEU A 154 -0.04 -5.43 3.02
C LEU A 154 -0.04 -6.55 1.97
N LYS A 155 -0.89 -7.57 2.14
CA LYS A 155 -1.07 -8.65 1.16
C LYS A 155 -1.84 -8.20 -0.08
N GLY A 156 -2.85 -7.35 0.09
CA GLY A 156 -3.72 -6.92 -1.01
C GLY A 156 -3.31 -5.60 -1.68
N ALA A 157 -2.54 -4.76 -1.01
CA ALA A 157 -2.08 -3.47 -1.54
C ALA A 157 -0.98 -3.66 -2.60
N ALA A 158 -1.01 -2.82 -3.64
CA ALA A 158 0.03 -2.80 -4.67
C ALA A 158 1.40 -2.51 -4.05
N GLN A 159 2.49 -3.09 -4.57
CA GLN A 159 3.83 -2.96 -3.96
C GLN A 159 4.32 -1.51 -3.87
N ASN A 160 3.87 -0.65 -4.78
CA ASN A 160 4.18 0.79 -4.81
C ASN A 160 3.15 1.66 -4.09
N ASP A 161 2.18 1.07 -3.38
CA ASP A 161 1.21 1.83 -2.59
C ASP A 161 1.94 2.54 -1.43
N PRO A 162 1.91 3.89 -1.36
CA PRO A 162 2.60 4.64 -0.33
C PRO A 162 2.06 4.36 1.09
N LEU A 163 0.81 3.88 1.22
CA LEU A 163 0.20 3.55 2.50
C LEU A 163 0.77 2.27 3.12
N ARG A 164 1.53 1.47 2.37
CA ARG A 164 2.27 0.31 2.92
C ARG A 164 3.19 0.73 4.04
N ALA A 165 3.83 1.89 3.95
CA ALA A 165 4.68 2.41 5.02
C ALA A 165 3.89 2.60 6.32
N SER A 166 2.66 3.14 6.24
CA SER A 166 1.78 3.30 7.41
C SER A 166 1.31 1.96 7.98
N ALA A 167 1.08 0.96 7.13
CA ALA A 167 0.73 -0.39 7.58
C ALA A 167 1.90 -1.09 8.29
N PHE A 168 3.11 -1.00 7.73
CA PHE A 168 4.33 -1.52 8.35
C PHE A 168 4.64 -0.82 9.68
N GLU A 169 4.46 0.51 9.74
CA GLU A 169 4.60 1.28 10.97
C GLU A 169 3.62 0.78 12.05
N GLY A 170 2.33 0.69 11.70
CA GLY A 170 1.29 0.20 12.61
C GLY A 170 1.54 -1.25 13.08
N GLN A 171 1.97 -2.13 12.17
CA GLN A 171 2.34 -3.50 12.50
C GLN A 171 3.56 -3.55 13.43
N GLY A 172 4.55 -2.69 13.20
CA GLY A 172 5.73 -2.55 14.06
C GLY A 172 5.35 -2.12 15.48
N TYR A 173 4.48 -1.12 15.62
CA TYR A 173 3.96 -0.70 16.92
C TYR A 173 3.15 -1.79 17.63
N ALA A 174 2.30 -2.51 16.90
CA ALA A 174 1.50 -3.60 17.49
C ALA A 174 2.38 -4.77 17.97
N TYR A 175 3.48 -5.07 17.27
CA TYR A 175 4.50 -6.02 17.75
C TYR A 175 5.29 -5.47 18.94
N GLU A 176 5.68 -4.18 18.91
CA GLU A 176 6.37 -3.49 20.01
C GLU A 176 5.55 -3.56 21.31
N ALA A 177 4.24 -3.29 21.23
CA ALA A 177 3.31 -3.38 22.36
C ALA A 177 3.19 -4.79 22.96
N GLN A 178 3.48 -5.83 22.17
CA GLN A 178 3.56 -7.22 22.62
C GLN A 178 4.99 -7.64 23.00
N GLN A 179 5.95 -6.71 23.05
CA GLN A 179 7.38 -6.96 23.27
C GLN A 179 8.00 -7.95 22.26
N LYS A 180 7.37 -8.11 21.08
CA LYS A 180 7.84 -8.93 19.96
C LYS A 180 8.85 -8.14 19.13
N TYR A 181 9.97 -7.79 19.74
CA TYR A 181 10.92 -6.81 19.20
C TYR A 181 11.54 -7.20 17.85
N ASP A 182 11.83 -8.49 17.62
CA ASP A 182 12.40 -8.91 16.33
C ASP A 182 11.38 -8.75 15.18
N GLN A 183 10.10 -9.00 15.44
CA GLN A 183 9.03 -8.80 14.47
C GLN A 183 8.74 -7.31 14.25
N ALA A 184 8.84 -6.50 15.31
CA ALA A 184 8.77 -5.04 15.20
C ALA A 184 9.91 -4.49 14.33
N LEU A 185 11.15 -4.94 14.56
CA LEU A 185 12.32 -4.59 13.74
C LEU A 185 12.11 -4.97 12.27
N ALA A 186 11.62 -6.18 11.99
CA ALA A 186 11.34 -6.61 10.62
C ALA A 186 10.27 -5.73 9.94
N ALA A 187 9.20 -5.37 10.65
CA ALA A 187 8.17 -4.48 10.11
C ALA A 187 8.73 -3.08 9.81
N PHE A 188 9.50 -2.50 10.72
CA PHE A 188 10.14 -1.20 10.48
C PHE A 188 11.23 -1.26 9.41
N ASP A 189 11.90 -2.40 9.22
CA ASP A 189 12.84 -2.62 8.12
C ASP A 189 12.11 -2.59 6.77
N GLU A 190 10.98 -3.29 6.65
CA GLU A 190 10.14 -3.23 5.46
C GLU A 190 9.59 -1.81 5.20
N MET A 191 9.25 -1.06 6.24
CA MET A 191 8.87 0.36 6.11
C MET A 191 9.96 1.18 5.40
N THR A 192 11.25 0.94 5.69
CA THR A 192 12.36 1.68 5.03
C THR A 192 12.51 1.35 3.55
N LYS A 193 11.93 0.24 3.08
CA LYS A 193 11.99 -0.20 1.68
C LYS A 193 10.83 0.32 0.83
N VAL A 194 9.79 0.87 1.46
CA VAL A 194 8.64 1.43 0.74
C VAL A 194 9.08 2.70 0.01
N ASN A 195 8.83 2.76 -1.29
CA ASN A 195 9.09 3.96 -2.08
C ASN A 195 8.03 5.04 -1.79
N SER A 196 8.27 5.84 -0.76
CA SER A 196 7.37 6.90 -0.29
C SER A 196 8.02 8.30 -0.36
N GLY A 197 8.86 8.56 -1.36
CA GLY A 197 9.54 9.84 -1.52
C GLY A 197 10.59 10.15 -0.43
N GLY A 198 11.18 9.12 0.19
CA GLY A 198 12.28 9.25 1.15
C GLY A 198 11.89 9.72 2.57
N PHE A 199 10.83 10.53 2.71
CA PHE A 199 10.42 11.10 3.99
C PHE A 199 10.17 10.06 5.09
N LEU A 200 9.53 8.93 4.75
CA LEU A 200 9.20 7.87 5.73
C LEU A 200 10.37 6.90 5.98
N VAL A 201 11.40 6.89 5.13
CA VAL A 201 12.58 6.03 5.30
C VAL A 201 13.31 6.39 6.59
N GLY A 202 13.51 7.69 6.84
CA GLY A 202 14.10 8.18 8.10
C GLY A 202 13.26 7.79 9.32
N MET A 203 11.93 7.83 9.22
CA MET A 203 11.06 7.38 10.32
C MET A 203 11.18 5.87 10.58
N GLY A 204 11.25 5.05 9.54
CA GLY A 204 11.51 3.61 9.69
C GLY A 204 12.85 3.34 10.39
N GLN A 205 13.92 4.04 10.00
CA GLN A 205 15.22 3.94 10.67
C GLN A 205 15.15 4.38 12.14
N TYR A 206 14.44 5.47 12.43
CA TYR A 206 14.22 5.94 13.79
C TYR A 206 13.47 4.91 14.65
N HIS A 207 12.42 4.29 14.13
CA HIS A 207 11.71 3.23 14.85
C HIS A 207 12.58 2.00 15.09
N ARG A 208 13.41 1.59 14.12
CA ARG A 208 14.39 0.52 14.34
C ARG A 208 15.32 0.84 15.51
N ALA A 209 15.84 2.06 15.57
CA ALA A 209 16.67 2.50 16.69
C ALA A 209 15.94 2.47 18.04
N ARG A 210 14.66 2.88 18.09
CA ARG A 210 13.82 2.75 19.31
C ARG A 210 13.76 1.31 19.79
N ILE A 211 13.54 0.35 18.88
CA ILE A 211 13.48 -1.07 19.25
C ILE A 211 14.85 -1.60 19.70
N LEU A 212 15.95 -1.19 19.04
CA LEU A 212 17.31 -1.56 19.48
C LEU A 212 17.59 -1.08 20.91
N ILE A 213 17.13 0.12 21.29
CA ILE A 213 17.25 0.63 22.67
C ILE A 213 16.46 -0.25 23.64
N LEU A 214 15.23 -0.65 23.29
CA LEU A 214 14.41 -1.57 24.10
C LEU A 214 15.05 -2.96 24.25
N GLN A 215 15.80 -3.41 23.25
CA GLN A 215 16.62 -4.63 23.30
C GLN A 215 17.96 -4.46 24.04
N GLY A 216 18.26 -3.26 24.57
CA GLY A 216 19.54 -2.95 25.23
C GLY A 216 20.72 -2.72 24.30
N LYS A 217 20.52 -2.76 22.98
CA LYS A 217 21.54 -2.57 21.93
C LYS A 217 21.78 -1.07 21.66
N LYS A 218 22.15 -0.33 22.71
CA LYS A 218 22.22 1.13 22.67
C LYS A 218 23.33 1.68 21.76
N ASP A 219 24.47 1.00 21.64
CA ASP A 219 25.54 1.40 20.73
C ASP A 219 25.11 1.29 19.25
N GLU A 220 24.44 0.19 18.89
CA GLU A 220 23.89 0.00 17.56
C GLU A 220 22.80 1.03 17.24
N ALA A 221 21.93 1.33 18.23
CA ALA A 221 20.93 2.37 18.10
C ALA A 221 21.56 3.75 17.87
N ALA A 222 22.60 4.11 18.64
CA ALA A 222 23.32 5.36 18.47
C ALA A 222 23.96 5.47 17.07
N ALA A 223 24.58 4.39 16.58
CA ALA A 223 25.15 4.35 15.24
C ALA A 223 24.09 4.55 14.13
N LEU A 224 22.89 4.01 14.30
CA LEU A 224 21.79 4.19 13.37
C LEU A 224 21.23 5.62 13.43
N LEU A 225 20.97 6.13 14.63
CA LEU A 225 20.41 7.47 14.83
C LEU A 225 21.33 8.57 14.28
N ALA A 226 22.66 8.40 14.38
CA ALA A 226 23.63 9.39 13.92
C ALA A 226 23.60 9.65 12.41
N LYS A 227 23.07 8.71 11.62
CA LYS A 227 22.99 8.82 10.15
C LYS A 227 21.73 9.54 9.69
N ILE A 228 20.66 9.51 10.47
CA ILE A 228 19.34 10.01 10.06
C ILE A 228 19.36 11.53 9.76
N PRO A 229 19.99 12.40 10.59
CA PRO A 229 20.05 13.83 10.31
C PRO A 229 20.78 14.18 9.00
N THR A 230 21.67 13.33 8.52
CA THR A 230 22.44 13.56 7.28
C THR A 230 21.79 12.92 6.07
N GLU A 231 21.29 11.69 6.19
CA GLU A 231 20.68 10.94 5.09
C GLU A 231 19.22 11.38 4.84
N HIS A 232 18.56 11.90 5.87
CA HIS A 232 17.14 12.24 5.86
C HIS A 232 16.86 13.58 6.57
N ALA A 233 17.68 14.59 6.29
CA ALA A 233 17.68 15.90 6.97
C ALA A 233 16.31 16.61 7.00
N SER A 234 15.50 16.47 5.94
CA SER A 234 14.18 17.09 5.83
C SER A 234 13.06 16.30 6.52
N SER A 235 13.34 15.12 7.07
CA SER A 235 12.36 14.30 7.76
C SER A 235 12.17 14.72 9.22
N SER A 236 10.97 14.49 9.76
CA SER A 236 10.72 14.62 11.21
C SER A 236 11.64 13.72 12.06
N ALA A 237 12.11 12.61 11.47
CA ALA A 237 13.02 11.68 12.10
C ALA A 237 14.39 12.30 12.41
N ALA A 238 14.86 13.28 11.63
CA ALA A 238 16.14 13.94 11.88
C ALA A 238 16.18 14.59 13.27
N ARG A 239 15.18 15.41 13.59
CA ARG A 239 15.06 16.05 14.91
C ARG A 239 14.93 15.03 16.03
N LEU A 240 14.02 14.07 15.87
CA LEU A 240 13.79 13.02 16.87
C LEU A 240 15.06 12.19 17.14
N SER A 241 15.89 11.98 16.11
CA SER A 241 17.13 11.22 16.22
C SER A 241 18.20 11.99 16.98
N THR A 242 18.34 13.29 16.71
CA THR A 242 19.25 14.18 17.46
C THR A 242 18.88 14.22 18.94
N GLU A 243 17.59 14.38 19.27
CA GLU A 243 17.12 14.36 20.65
C GLU A 243 17.43 13.02 21.34
N ARG A 244 17.20 11.89 20.64
CA ARG A 244 17.48 10.57 21.20
C ARG A 244 18.97 10.31 21.39
N LEU A 245 19.83 10.79 20.49
CA LEU A 245 21.28 10.71 20.64
C LEU A 245 21.77 11.48 21.86
N ALA A 246 21.25 12.67 22.11
CA ALA A 246 21.62 13.45 23.29
C ALA A 246 21.28 12.70 24.59
N LEU A 247 20.14 12.01 24.64
CA LEU A 247 19.76 11.15 25.77
C LEU A 247 20.72 9.97 25.94
N LEU A 248 21.07 9.28 24.85
CA LEU A 248 22.04 8.17 24.91
C LEU A 248 23.42 8.65 25.38
N ALA A 249 23.87 9.81 24.93
CA ALA A 249 25.13 10.42 25.38
C ALA A 249 25.10 10.74 26.89
N ALA A 250 23.97 11.27 27.39
CA ALA A 250 23.78 11.53 28.83
C ALA A 250 23.79 10.24 29.66
N GLU A 251 23.40 9.10 29.08
CA GLU A 251 23.51 7.76 29.68
C GLU A 251 24.94 7.17 29.58
N GLY A 252 25.90 7.91 29.05
CA GLY A 252 27.29 7.47 28.89
C GLY A 252 27.56 6.62 27.65
N ILE A 253 26.59 6.48 26.74
CA ILE A 253 26.77 5.79 25.46
C ILE A 253 27.60 6.66 24.53
N LYS A 254 28.62 6.07 23.91
CA LYS A 254 29.46 6.79 22.95
C LYS A 254 28.66 7.05 21.68
N VAL A 255 28.23 8.28 21.48
CA VAL A 255 27.54 8.70 20.26
C VAL A 255 28.54 9.06 19.16
N PRO A 256 28.36 8.57 17.92
CA PRO A 256 29.15 9.03 16.79
C PRO A 256 28.90 10.52 16.52
N THR A 257 29.95 11.26 16.15
CA THR A 257 29.79 12.64 15.66
C THR A 257 28.92 12.61 14.40
N PRO A 258 27.84 13.39 14.31
CA PRO A 258 27.06 13.49 13.08
C PRO A 258 27.97 13.95 11.93
N ALA A 259 27.88 13.30 10.77
CA ALA A 259 28.55 13.82 9.58
C ALA A 259 27.95 15.19 9.20
N PRO A 260 28.72 16.10 8.59
CA PRO A 260 28.15 17.35 8.11
C PRO A 260 27.06 17.09 7.04
N PRO A 261 25.99 17.90 7.00
CA PRO A 261 24.96 17.77 5.98
C PRO A 261 25.56 17.96 4.58
N ALA A 262 25.10 17.14 3.62
CA ALA A 262 25.67 17.08 2.27
C ALA A 262 25.65 18.44 1.52
N ASP A 263 24.72 19.32 1.88
CA ASP A 263 24.54 20.63 1.25
C ASP A 263 25.58 21.67 1.69
N ALA A 264 26.35 21.42 2.75
CA ALA A 264 27.36 22.36 3.24
C ALA A 264 28.65 22.40 2.39
N VAL A 265 28.76 21.56 1.36
CA VAL A 265 29.97 21.44 0.52
C VAL A 265 29.85 22.24 -0.79
N GLN A 266 28.66 22.73 -1.17
CA GLN A 266 28.47 23.41 -2.46
C GLN A 266 28.68 24.94 -2.45
N ASP A 267 28.74 25.59 -1.28
CA ASP A 267 28.91 27.06 -1.17
C ASP A 267 30.36 27.50 -0.88
N ALA A 268 31.34 26.60 -1.01
CA ALA A 268 32.76 26.90 -0.80
C ALA A 268 33.58 26.78 -2.10
N GLY A 269 33.11 27.42 -3.18
CA GLY A 269 33.78 27.49 -4.48
C GLY A 269 33.66 28.85 -5.14
#